data_AF-A0A6L8LUZ7-F1
#
_entry.id   AF-A0A6L8LUZ7-F1
#
_cell.length_a   1.000
_cell.length_b   1.000
_cell.length_c   1.000
_cell.angle_alpha   90.00
_cell.angle_beta   90.00
_cell.angle_gamma   90.00
#
_symmetry.space_group_name_H-M   'P 1'
#
loop_
_entity.id
_entity.type
_entity.pdbx_description
1 polymer ?
#
loop_
_entity_poly.entity_id
_entity_poly.type
_entity_poly.pdbx_seq_one_letter_code
_entity_poly.pdbx_strand_id
1 'polypeptide(L)'
;MRTLPDKIDPDHWMRSVFSSRDACRGGVIKRQTRDIERIVGRDAFLREVERRGWQALENGRHFIICCNAQPIRRIRSGGSPARAGD
;
A
#
# COMPACT_ATOMS: atom_id res chain seq x y z
N MET A 1 8.68 -24.75 -0.79
CA MET A 1 7.31 -24.23 -1.00
C MET A 1 6.69 -24.03 0.37
N ARG A 2 6.21 -22.83 0.69
CA ARG A 2 5.48 -22.61 1.96
C ARG A 2 4.02 -22.94 1.69
N THR A 3 3.52 -24.01 2.29
CA THR A 3 2.10 -24.36 2.27
C THR A 3 1.33 -23.20 2.91
N LEU A 4 0.59 -22.46 2.08
CA LEU A 4 -0.31 -21.42 2.57
C LEU A 4 -1.52 -22.13 3.21
N PRO A 5 -2.01 -21.69 4.37
CA PRO A 5 -3.20 -22.27 4.97
C PRO A 5 -4.39 -22.18 4.01
N ASP A 6 -5.20 -23.25 3.97
CA ASP A 6 -6.18 -23.53 2.92
C ASP A 6 -7.25 -22.45 2.74
N LYS A 7 -7.54 -21.63 3.76
CA LYS A 7 -8.32 -20.40 3.62
C LYS A 7 -7.82 -19.35 4.60
N ILE A 8 -7.42 -18.19 4.08
CA ILE A 8 -7.19 -16.99 4.89
C ILE A 8 -8.56 -16.36 5.12
N ASP A 9 -8.96 -16.19 6.38
CA ASP A 9 -10.16 -15.42 6.72
C ASP A 9 -9.98 -13.96 6.25
N PRO A 10 -10.82 -13.48 5.30
CA PRO A 10 -10.75 -12.13 4.76
C PRO A 10 -10.81 -11.05 5.83
N ASP A 11 -11.69 -11.21 6.82
CA ASP A 11 -11.93 -10.19 7.85
C ASP A 11 -10.75 -10.13 8.81
N HIS A 12 -10.22 -11.29 9.22
CA HIS A 12 -9.03 -11.35 10.05
C HIS A 12 -7.81 -10.75 9.33
N TRP A 13 -7.63 -11.06 8.04
CA TRP A 13 -6.56 -10.50 7.23
C TRP A 13 -6.68 -8.98 7.12
N MET A 14 -7.89 -8.49 6.83
CA MET A 14 -8.17 -7.07 6.72
C MET A 14 -7.87 -6.36 8.04
N ARG A 15 -8.40 -6.87 9.16
CA ARG A 15 -8.11 -6.36 10.51
C ARG A 15 -6.61 -6.31 10.77
N SER A 16 -5.87 -7.38 10.49
CA SER A 16 -4.42 -7.46 10.70
C SER A 16 -3.64 -6.41 9.89
N VAL A 17 -4.03 -6.15 8.64
CA VAL A 17 -3.41 -5.10 7.82
C VAL A 17 -3.64 -3.73 8.44
N PHE A 18 -4.90 -3.40 8.74
CA PHE A 18 -5.31 -2.07 9.18
C PHE A 18 -5.04 -1.78 10.67
N SER A 19 -4.69 -2.79 11.47
CA SER A 19 -4.24 -2.64 12.87
C SER A 19 -2.73 -2.83 13.06
N SER A 20 -1.98 -2.98 11.96
CA SER A 20 -0.54 -3.11 12.04
C SER A 20 0.12 -1.86 12.65
N ARG A 21 1.31 -2.04 13.24
CA ARG A 21 2.06 -0.95 13.87
C ARG A 21 2.27 0.25 12.95
N ASP A 22 2.55 0.01 11.67
CA ASP A 22 2.74 1.07 10.68
C ASP A 22 1.42 1.79 10.38
N ALA A 23 0.31 1.06 10.27
CA ALA A 23 -1.03 1.65 10.13
C ALA A 23 -1.36 2.61 11.28
N CYS A 24 -1.17 2.13 12.51
CA CYS A 24 -1.49 2.90 13.72
C CYS A 24 -0.61 4.13 13.91
N ARG A 25 0.57 4.18 13.27
CA ARG A 25 1.51 5.31 13.38
C ARG A 25 1.45 6.27 12.19
N GLY A 26 0.51 6.07 11.28
CA GLY A 26 0.41 6.86 10.05
C GLY A 26 1.55 6.60 9.06
N GLY A 27 2.16 5.42 9.11
CA GLY A 27 3.23 4.99 8.23
C GLY A 27 2.75 4.53 6.85
N VAL A 28 3.52 3.62 6.24
CA VAL A 28 3.24 3.07 4.91
C VAL A 28 3.18 1.56 4.97
N ILE A 29 2.11 0.98 4.42
CA ILE A 29 1.95 -0.47 4.28
C ILE A 29 2.14 -0.85 2.82
N LYS A 30 2.88 -1.93 2.56
CA LYS A 30 2.99 -2.54 1.23
C LYS A 30 2.31 -3.92 1.22
N ARG A 31 1.50 -4.20 0.20
CA ARG A 31 0.82 -5.49 -0.02
C ARG A 31 0.90 -5.91 -1.48
N GLN A 32 0.88 -7.22 -1.74
CA GLN A 32 0.78 -7.74 -3.11
C GLN A 32 -0.65 -7.57 -3.62
N THR A 33 -0.81 -7.02 -4.82
CA THR A 33 -2.13 -6.81 -5.45
C THR A 33 -2.91 -8.11 -5.53
N ARG A 34 -2.26 -9.21 -5.95
CA ARG A 34 -2.88 -10.53 -6.04
C ARG A 34 -3.42 -11.07 -4.71
N ASP A 35 -2.80 -10.71 -3.59
CA ASP A 35 -3.26 -11.17 -2.26
C ASP A 35 -4.48 -10.36 -1.84
N ILE A 36 -4.50 -9.05 -2.10
CA ILE A 36 -5.68 -8.21 -1.87
C ILE A 36 -6.86 -8.75 -2.68
N GLU A 37 -6.67 -8.95 -3.99
CA GLU A 37 -7.71 -9.41 -4.91
C GLU A 37 -8.25 -10.78 -4.51
N ARG A 38 -7.36 -11.73 -4.18
CA ARG A 38 -7.74 -13.10 -3.83
C ARG A 38 -8.38 -13.21 -2.45
N ILE A 39 -7.95 -12.41 -1.46
CA ILE A 39 -8.36 -12.58 -0.07
C ILE A 39 -9.60 -11.74 0.25
N VAL A 40 -9.58 -10.45 -0.06
CA VAL A 40 -10.66 -9.50 0.34
C VAL A 40 -11.38 -8.87 -0.84
N GLY A 41 -10.81 -8.95 -2.04
CA GLY A 41 -11.28 -8.22 -3.21
C GLY A 41 -10.80 -6.77 -3.22
N ARG A 42 -10.47 -6.27 -4.41
CA ARG A 42 -9.90 -4.94 -4.63
C ARG A 42 -10.80 -3.83 -4.09
N ASP A 43 -12.09 -3.87 -4.44
CA ASP A 43 -13.01 -2.77 -4.11
C ASP A 43 -13.29 -2.69 -2.61
N ALA A 44 -13.43 -3.83 -1.92
CA ALA A 44 -13.62 -3.85 -0.48
C ALA A 44 -12.41 -3.25 0.24
N PHE A 45 -11.20 -3.60 -0.21
CA PHE A 45 -9.97 -3.04 0.33
C PHE A 45 -9.87 -1.52 0.13
N LEU A 46 -10.14 -1.04 -1.09
CA LEU A 46 -10.06 0.39 -1.40
C LEU A 46 -11.12 1.21 -0.67
N ARG A 47 -12.35 0.69 -0.53
CA ARG A 47 -13.40 1.35 0.28
C ARG A 47 -12.96 1.53 1.73
N GLU A 48 -12.29 0.54 2.31
CA GLU A 48 -11.80 0.65 3.70
C GLU A 48 -10.63 1.63 3.83
N VAL A 49 -9.75 1.71 2.84
CA VAL A 49 -8.70 2.74 2.76
C VAL A 49 -9.33 4.13 2.72
N GLU A 50 -10.31 4.34 1.84
CA GLU A 50 -11.02 5.62 1.69
C GLU A 50 -11.79 6.00 2.97
N ARG A 51 -12.51 5.05 3.58
CA ARG A 51 -13.25 5.26 4.84
C ARG A 51 -12.34 5.74 5.98
N ARG A 52 -11.06 5.40 5.95
CA ARG A 52 -10.05 5.83 6.95
C ARG A 52 -9.42 7.19 6.63
N GLY A 53 -9.75 7.81 5.49
CA GLY A 53 -9.09 9.01 4.99
C GLY A 53 -7.64 8.75 4.55
N TRP A 54 -7.33 7.50 4.20
CA TRP A 54 -6.01 7.08 3.74
C TRP A 54 -5.95 7.07 2.22
N GLN A 55 -4.74 6.91 1.68
CA GLN A 55 -4.53 6.89 0.24
C GLN A 55 -3.81 5.60 -0.17
N ALA A 56 -4.21 5.00 -1.28
CA ALA A 56 -3.56 3.84 -1.88
C ALA A 56 -2.97 4.21 -3.25
N LEU A 57 -1.79 3.68 -3.52
CA LEU A 57 -1.08 3.77 -4.78
C LEU A 57 -0.83 2.36 -5.30
N GLU A 58 -0.94 2.17 -6.60
CA GLU A 58 -0.51 0.94 -7.25
C GLU A 58 0.84 1.17 -7.93
N ASN A 59 1.80 0.28 -7.69
CA ASN A 59 3.10 0.30 -8.35
C ASN A 59 3.56 -1.13 -8.67
N GLY A 60 3.43 -1.50 -9.95
CA GLY A 60 3.64 -2.87 -10.41
C GLY A 60 2.68 -3.82 -9.68
N ARG A 61 3.23 -4.88 -9.06
CA ARG A 61 2.43 -5.93 -8.39
C ARG A 61 2.05 -5.59 -6.94
N HIS A 62 2.15 -4.33 -6.55
CA HIS A 62 1.95 -3.92 -5.16
C HIS A 62 0.98 -2.76 -5.03
N PHE A 63 0.18 -2.82 -3.97
CA PHE A 63 -0.42 -1.65 -3.38
C PHE A 63 0.49 -1.10 -2.29
N ILE A 64 0.60 0.22 -2.27
CA ILE A 64 1.31 1.03 -1.28
C ILE A 64 0.27 1.93 -0.63
N ILE A 65 -0.02 1.69 0.65
CA ILE A 65 -1.04 2.39 1.41
C ILE A 65 -0.35 3.39 2.32
N CYS A 66 -0.58 4.68 2.07
CA CYS A 66 -0.21 5.77 2.96
C CYS A 66 -1.29 5.86 4.05
N CYS A 67 -0.95 5.52 5.28
CA CYS A 67 -1.91 5.39 6.39
C CYS A 67 -2.24 6.75 7.05
N ASN A 68 -2.35 7.80 6.23
CA ASN A 68 -2.59 9.17 6.62
C ASN A 68 -3.17 9.96 5.41
N ALA A 69 -3.52 11.22 5.64
CA ALA A 69 -4.06 12.12 4.61
C ALA A 69 -3.02 13.10 4.03
N GLN A 70 -1.72 12.85 4.24
CA GLN A 70 -0.67 13.74 3.73
C GLN A 70 -0.54 13.60 2.21
N PRO A 71 -0.25 14.68 1.48
CA PRO A 71 -0.19 14.64 0.03
C PRO A 71 0.92 13.71 -0.48
N ILE A 72 0.58 12.89 -1.48
CA ILE A 72 1.55 12.02 -2.16
C ILE A 72 2.35 12.83 -3.18
N ARG A 73 3.68 12.76 -3.12
CA ARG A 73 4.60 13.41 -4.07
C ARG A 73 5.56 12.39 -4.68
N ARG A 74 5.68 12.39 -6.01
CA ARG A 74 6.70 11.61 -6.73
C ARG A 74 8.02 12.38 -6.73
N ILE A 75 8.99 11.92 -5.95
CA ILE A 75 10.34 12.51 -5.92
C ILE A 75 11.16 12.00 -7.10
N ARG A 76 11.90 12.89 -7.77
CA ARG A 76 12.89 12.58 -8.80
C ARG A 76 14.21 13.21 -8.38
N SER A 77 15.35 12.55 -8.62
CA SER A 77 16.63 13.25 -8.60
C SER A 77 16.60 14.28 -9.73
N GLY A 78 16.73 15.58 -9.40
CA GLY A 78 16.81 16.62 -10.41
C GLY A 78 17.94 16.29 -11.39
N GLY A 79 17.69 16.41 -12.69
CA GLY A 79 18.78 16.46 -13.64
C GLY A 79 19.61 17.69 -13.31
N SER A 80 20.81 17.51 -12.76
CA SER A 80 21.80 18.58 -12.82
C SER A 80 22.05 18.82 -14.32
N PRO A 81 21.83 20.03 -14.88
CA PRO A 81 22.40 20.31 -16.18
C PRO A 81 23.91 20.07 -16.03
N ALA A 82 24.47 19.23 -16.90
CA ALA A 82 25.90 19.09 -17.00
C ALA A 82 26.47 20.51 -17.10
N ARG A 83 27.42 20.87 -16.22
CA ARG A 83 28.21 22.08 -16.42
C ARG A 83 28.86 21.93 -17.79
N ALA A 84 28.38 22.70 -18.76
CA ALA A 84 29.13 22.95 -19.98
C ALA A 84 30.43 23.61 -19.52
N GLY A 85 31.53 22.88 -19.67
CA GLY A 85 32.87 23.38 -19.37
C GLY A 85 33.27 24.46 -20.37
N ASP A 86 34.02 25.41 -19.82
CA ASP A 86 35.02 26.33 -20.39
C ASP A 86 35.01 26.64 -21.90
#